data_AF-A0A2D5ZBK5-F1
#
_entry.id   AF-A0A2D5ZBK5-F1
#
_cell.length_a   1.000
_cell.length_b   1.000
_cell.length_c   1.000
_cell.angle_alpha   90.00
_cell.angle_beta   90.00
_cell.angle_gamma   90.00
#
_symmetry.space_group_name_H-M   'P 1'
#
loop_
_entity.id
_entity.type
_entity.pdbx_description
1 polymer ?
#
loop_
_entity_poly.entity_id
_entity_poly.type
_entity_poly.pdbx_seq_one_letter_code
_entity_poly.pdbx_strand_id
1 'polypeptide(L)'
;MDEAPTHRNGISSTTKILSMTRAGTSASLPSGLLPAILLALVAPTIAADRPSAHWPQWRGPLGTGVAPHGDPPVTWDADRNVRWKVEIPGRGHATPVVWHDRVFVTTAVPYGESLEPRFSGAPGAHDNLPVTRHHRFAVLAFSLFNGK
;
A
#
# COMPACT_ATOMS: atom_id res chain seq x y z
N MET A 1 -40.82 3.57 59.28
CA MET A 1 -40.30 2.73 58.19
C MET A 1 -41.50 1.92 57.75
N ASP A 2 -42.37 2.50 56.92
CA ASP A 2 -43.67 1.95 56.58
C ASP A 2 -43.89 2.09 55.07
N GLU A 3 -44.33 1.00 54.47
CA GLU A 3 -44.30 0.72 53.03
C GLU A 3 -45.33 1.53 52.22
N ALA A 4 -44.89 1.93 51.03
CA ALA A 4 -45.72 2.58 50.02
C ALA A 4 -46.50 1.53 49.17
N PRO A 5 -47.67 1.88 48.61
CA PRO A 5 -48.62 0.92 48.07
C PRO A 5 -48.26 0.44 46.65
N THR A 6 -48.52 -0.84 46.41
CA THR A 6 -48.36 -1.54 45.12
C THR A 6 -49.37 -1.05 44.08
N HIS A 7 -48.90 -0.38 43.04
CA HIS A 7 -49.71 0.00 41.87
C HIS A 7 -49.69 -1.13 40.83
N ARG A 8 -50.78 -1.90 40.74
CA ARG A 8 -51.05 -2.82 39.63
C ARG A 8 -51.61 -2.02 38.45
N ASN A 9 -50.84 -1.87 37.38
CA ASN A 9 -51.35 -1.42 36.09
C ASN A 9 -51.24 -2.55 35.08
N GLY A 10 -52.35 -3.25 34.86
CA GLY A 10 -52.56 -4.04 33.67
C GLY A 10 -52.74 -3.11 32.48
N ILE A 11 -51.83 -3.20 31.51
CA ILE A 11 -52.01 -2.58 30.21
C ILE A 11 -52.34 -3.71 29.24
N SER A 12 -53.62 -3.76 28.88
CA SER A 12 -54.19 -4.54 27.80
C SER A 12 -53.46 -4.22 26.50
N SER A 13 -52.74 -5.20 25.95
CA SER A 13 -52.11 -5.07 24.64
C SER A 13 -53.17 -5.26 23.56
N THR A 14 -53.80 -4.17 23.14
CA THR A 14 -54.74 -4.16 22.03
C THR A 14 -53.95 -4.37 20.73
N THR A 15 -53.89 -5.61 20.26
CA THR A 15 -53.37 -5.95 18.93
C THR A 15 -54.23 -5.28 17.87
N LYS A 16 -53.70 -4.20 17.27
CA LYS A 16 -54.29 -3.55 16.10
C LYS A 16 -53.93 -4.42 14.89
N ILE A 17 -54.86 -5.27 14.44
CA ILE A 17 -54.71 -6.04 13.21
C ILE A 17 -54.81 -5.05 12.04
N LEU A 18 -53.66 -4.70 11.46
CA LEU A 18 -53.59 -3.91 10.23
C LEU A 18 -53.89 -4.84 9.05
N SER A 19 -55.10 -4.73 8.51
CA SER A 19 -55.47 -5.43 7.27
C SER A 19 -54.71 -4.77 6.11
N MET A 20 -53.62 -5.40 5.66
CA MET A 20 -52.92 -5.00 4.44
C MET A 20 -53.68 -5.57 3.25
N THR A 21 -54.49 -4.73 2.61
CA THR A 21 -55.05 -5.04 1.28
C THR A 21 -53.88 -5.13 0.30
N ARG A 22 -53.58 -6.36 -0.14
CA ARG A 22 -52.56 -6.65 -1.14
C ARG A 22 -53.04 -6.10 -2.48
N ALA A 23 -52.56 -4.93 -2.87
CA ALA A 23 -52.68 -4.45 -4.25
C ALA A 23 -51.90 -5.42 -5.15
N GLY A 24 -52.63 -6.32 -5.81
CA GLY A 24 -52.09 -7.24 -6.80
C GLY A 24 -51.82 -6.49 -8.09
N THR A 25 -50.64 -5.89 -8.22
CA THR A 25 -50.04 -5.59 -9.52
C THR A 25 -48.95 -6.60 -9.78
N SER A 26 -49.32 -7.69 -10.45
CA SER A 26 -48.38 -8.59 -11.10
C SER A 26 -47.74 -7.85 -12.27
N ALA A 27 -46.71 -7.07 -12.00
CA ALA A 27 -45.78 -6.66 -13.05
C ALA A 27 -44.96 -7.89 -13.43
N SER A 28 -45.38 -8.58 -14.49
CA SER A 28 -44.57 -9.64 -15.10
C SER A 28 -43.31 -8.98 -15.67
N LEU A 29 -42.19 -9.10 -14.96
CA LEU A 29 -40.88 -8.75 -15.50
C LEU A 29 -40.67 -9.60 -16.76
N PRO A 30 -40.37 -9.01 -17.93
CA PRO A 30 -40.13 -9.79 -19.14
C PRO A 30 -38.94 -10.73 -18.88
N SER A 31 -39.16 -12.03 -19.15
CA SER A 31 -38.25 -13.13 -18.82
C SER A 31 -36.86 -13.06 -19.48
N GLY A 32 -36.60 -12.03 -20.30
CA GLY A 32 -35.31 -11.76 -20.93
C GLY A 32 -34.36 -10.86 -20.12
N LEU A 33 -34.79 -10.25 -19.00
CA LEU A 33 -33.95 -9.34 -18.21
C LEU A 33 -33.18 -10.03 -17.06
N LEU A 34 -33.58 -11.25 -16.67
CA LEU A 34 -32.93 -12.01 -15.59
C LEU A 34 -31.48 -12.45 -15.89
N PRO A 35 -31.10 -12.90 -17.11
CA PRO A 35 -29.70 -13.24 -17.39
C PRO A 35 -28.80 -12.00 -17.50
N ALA A 36 -29.34 -10.84 -17.85
CA ALA A 36 -28.59 -9.59 -17.92
C ALA A 36 -28.24 -9.04 -16.52
N ILE A 37 -29.14 -9.21 -15.54
CA ILE A 37 -28.90 -8.80 -14.15
C ILE A 37 -27.92 -9.74 -13.45
N LEU A 38 -27.96 -11.06 -13.74
CA LEU A 38 -26.96 -12.01 -13.20
C LEU A 38 -25.56 -11.79 -13.80
N LEU A 39 -25.47 -11.41 -15.08
CA LEU A 39 -24.19 -11.13 -15.74
C LEU A 39 -23.55 -9.81 -15.26
N ALA A 40 -24.35 -8.83 -14.82
CA ALA A 40 -23.86 -7.57 -14.24
C ALA A 40 -23.32 -7.73 -12.80
N LEU A 41 -23.68 -8.81 -12.09
CA LEU A 41 -23.26 -9.05 -10.70
C LEU A 41 -21.88 -9.72 -10.58
N VAL A 42 -21.30 -10.16 -11.70
CA VAL A 42 -19.95 -10.73 -11.78
C VAL A 42 -19.02 -9.78 -12.56
N ALA A 43 -19.18 -8.47 -12.37
CA ALA A 43 -18.14 -7.54 -12.78
C ALA A 43 -16.94 -7.74 -11.84
N PRO A 44 -15.74 -8.12 -12.33
CA PRO A 44 -14.57 -8.17 -11.48
C PRO A 44 -14.32 -6.76 -10.94
N THR A 45 -14.42 -6.61 -9.63
CA THR A 45 -13.96 -5.40 -8.95
C THR A 45 -12.46 -5.31 -9.16
N ILE A 46 -12.03 -4.55 -10.15
CA ILE A 46 -10.63 -4.14 -10.27
C ILE A 46 -10.39 -3.25 -9.06
N ALA A 47 -9.73 -3.79 -8.03
CA ALA A 47 -9.32 -3.01 -6.88
C ALA A 47 -8.40 -1.89 -7.40
N ALA A 48 -8.87 -0.65 -7.32
CA ALA A 48 -8.06 0.49 -7.70
C ALA A 48 -6.83 0.55 -6.80
N ASP A 49 -5.66 0.51 -7.42
CA ASP A 49 -4.40 0.56 -6.72
C ASP A 49 -4.26 1.93 -6.04
N ARG A 50 -4.03 1.95 -4.72
CA ARG A 50 -4.02 3.20 -3.95
C ARG A 50 -2.68 3.89 -4.20
N PRO A 51 -2.64 5.12 -4.74
CA PRO A 51 -1.37 5.81 -5.01
C PRO A 51 -0.50 5.99 -3.76
N SER A 52 -1.11 6.05 -2.58
CA SER A 52 -0.42 6.15 -1.29
C SER A 52 0.10 4.81 -0.72
N ALA A 53 -0.25 3.68 -1.35
CA ALA A 53 0.27 2.37 -0.95
C ALA A 53 1.71 2.12 -1.45
N HIS A 54 2.17 2.93 -2.41
CA HIS A 54 3.49 2.78 -3.04
C HIS A 54 4.40 3.98 -2.81
N TRP A 55 5.68 3.79 -3.06
CA TRP A 55 6.72 4.81 -3.00
C TRP A 55 7.49 4.87 -4.34
N PRO A 56 6.90 5.46 -5.40
CA PRO A 56 7.44 5.37 -6.76
C PRO A 56 8.65 6.27 -7.07
N GLN A 57 8.93 7.26 -6.22
CA GLN A 57 9.91 8.31 -6.54
C GLN A 57 10.59 8.86 -5.30
N TRP A 58 11.61 9.70 -5.53
CA TRP A 58 12.23 10.48 -4.47
C TRP A 58 11.16 11.30 -3.73
N ARG A 59 11.17 11.21 -2.39
CA ARG A 59 10.16 11.82 -1.50
C ARG A 59 8.73 11.28 -1.64
N GLY A 60 8.55 10.13 -2.28
CA GLY A 60 7.32 9.34 -2.20
C GLY A 60 6.17 9.85 -3.07
N PRO A 61 4.96 9.31 -2.88
CA PRO A 61 3.83 9.55 -3.77
C PRO A 61 3.38 11.01 -3.80
N LEU A 62 3.64 11.76 -2.72
CA LEU A 62 3.32 13.18 -2.60
C LEU A 62 4.52 14.11 -2.90
N GLY A 63 5.72 13.57 -3.12
CA GLY A 63 6.94 14.36 -3.33
C GLY A 63 7.44 15.15 -2.11
N THR A 64 6.83 14.95 -0.92
CA THR A 64 7.16 15.68 0.31
C THR A 64 8.11 14.93 1.24
N GLY A 65 8.19 13.59 1.11
CA GLY A 65 8.93 12.71 2.01
C GLY A 65 8.12 12.28 3.24
N VAL A 66 6.85 12.68 3.33
CA VAL A 66 5.95 12.32 4.42
C VAL A 66 5.18 11.04 4.07
N ALA A 67 5.04 10.14 5.04
CA ALA A 67 4.14 8.98 4.99
C ALA A 67 2.94 9.25 5.92
N PRO A 68 1.81 9.81 5.43
CA PRO A 68 0.71 10.30 6.28
C PRO A 68 0.04 9.23 7.16
N HIS A 69 0.17 7.96 6.77
CA HIS A 69 -0.39 6.81 7.48
C HIS A 69 0.72 5.84 7.93
N GLY A 70 1.97 6.27 7.91
CA GLY A 70 3.10 5.46 8.35
C GLY A 70 3.12 5.35 9.86
N ASP A 71 3.34 4.13 10.36
CA ASP A 71 3.59 3.83 11.77
C ASP A 71 4.95 3.11 11.89
N PRO A 72 6.07 3.80 11.64
CA PRO A 72 7.39 3.19 11.70
C PRO A 72 7.84 2.97 13.16
N PRO A 73 8.61 1.92 13.44
CA PRO A 73 9.21 1.73 14.75
C PRO A 73 10.14 2.91 15.10
N VAL A 74 10.04 3.40 16.35
CA VAL A 74 10.84 4.54 16.85
C VAL A 74 12.17 4.14 17.50
N THR A 75 12.48 2.85 17.56
CA THR A 75 13.75 2.32 18.10
C THR A 75 14.32 1.32 17.10
N TRP A 76 15.60 1.49 16.74
CA TRP A 76 16.31 0.66 15.77
C TRP A 76 17.75 0.40 16.23
N ASP A 77 18.24 -0.81 16.00
CA ASP A 77 19.65 -1.17 16.11
C ASP A 77 20.03 -2.19 15.02
N ALA A 78 21.22 -2.80 15.10
CA ALA A 78 21.67 -3.75 14.10
C ALA A 78 20.74 -4.98 13.98
N ASP A 79 20.05 -5.37 15.05
CA ASP A 79 19.29 -6.62 15.14
C ASP A 79 17.81 -6.38 15.50
N ARG A 80 17.46 -5.19 15.96
CA ARG A 80 16.10 -4.82 16.39
C ARG A 80 15.35 -4.11 15.28
N ASN A 81 14.12 -4.58 15.04
CA ASN A 81 13.16 -3.98 14.10
C ASN A 81 13.71 -3.85 12.66
N VAL A 82 14.73 -4.65 12.31
CA VAL A 82 15.19 -4.87 10.94
C VAL A 82 14.56 -6.14 10.39
N ARG A 83 13.79 -6.03 9.31
CA ARG A 83 13.10 -7.19 8.71
C ARG A 83 14.04 -8.09 7.91
N TRP A 84 14.95 -7.50 7.14
CA TRP A 84 15.96 -8.20 6.36
C TRP A 84 17.07 -7.23 5.97
N LYS A 85 18.21 -7.79 5.59
CA LYS A 85 19.36 -7.09 5.02
C LYS A 85 19.88 -7.92 3.85
N VAL A 86 20.31 -7.25 2.79
CA VAL A 86 20.90 -7.90 1.62
C VAL A 86 22.12 -7.09 1.19
N GLU A 87 23.17 -7.78 0.79
CA GLU A 87 24.35 -7.12 0.20
C GLU A 87 23.99 -6.63 -1.20
N ILE A 88 24.31 -5.36 -1.48
CA ILE A 88 24.10 -4.76 -2.80
C ILE A 88 25.46 -4.69 -3.50
N PRO A 89 25.62 -5.30 -4.69
CA PRO A 89 26.86 -5.18 -5.44
C PRO A 89 27.09 -3.73 -5.86
N GLY A 90 28.33 -3.27 -5.77
CA GLY A 90 28.70 -1.92 -6.21
C GLY A 90 28.27 -0.82 -5.24
N ARG A 91 27.99 0.36 -5.79
CA ARG A 91 27.57 1.54 -5.01
C ARG A 91 26.27 2.12 -5.56
N GLY A 92 25.32 2.40 -4.66
CA GLY A 92 24.05 3.06 -4.98
C GLY A 92 23.78 4.22 -4.01
N HIS A 93 23.29 5.33 -4.55
CA HIS A 93 22.92 6.53 -3.78
C HIS A 93 21.45 6.94 -3.96
N ALA A 94 20.71 6.22 -4.81
CA ALA A 94 19.31 6.51 -5.05
C ALA A 94 18.44 6.06 -3.87
N THR A 95 17.34 6.75 -3.65
CA THR A 95 16.26 6.27 -2.78
C THR A 95 15.62 5.03 -3.42
N PRO A 96 15.34 3.96 -2.66
CA PRO A 96 14.64 2.80 -3.18
C PRO A 96 13.22 3.16 -3.64
N VAL A 97 12.72 2.43 -4.63
CA VAL A 97 11.31 2.45 -5.04
C VAL A 97 10.61 1.25 -4.42
N VAL A 98 9.47 1.48 -3.76
CA VAL A 98 8.62 0.40 -3.24
C VAL A 98 7.36 0.36 -4.08
N TRP A 99 7.08 -0.78 -4.71
CA TRP A 99 5.89 -0.98 -5.51
C TRP A 99 5.36 -2.39 -5.28
N HIS A 100 4.13 -2.48 -4.78
CA HIS A 100 3.53 -3.74 -4.34
C HIS A 100 4.45 -4.53 -3.39
N ASP A 101 4.82 -5.76 -3.75
CA ASP A 101 5.66 -6.67 -2.99
C ASP A 101 7.15 -6.61 -3.40
N ARG A 102 7.56 -5.51 -4.05
CA ARG A 102 8.92 -5.32 -4.56
C ARG A 102 9.56 -4.03 -4.09
N VAL A 103 10.86 -4.12 -3.87
CA VAL A 103 11.76 -3.00 -3.62
C VAL A 103 12.78 -2.95 -4.75
N PHE A 104 12.87 -1.82 -5.43
CA PHE A 104 13.79 -1.59 -6.53
C PHE A 104 14.92 -0.66 -6.09
N VAL A 105 16.15 -1.03 -6.41
CA VAL A 105 17.36 -0.26 -6.08
C VAL A 105 18.25 -0.14 -7.29
N THR A 106 18.82 1.05 -7.52
CA THR A 106 19.84 1.26 -8.55
C THR A 106 21.24 1.17 -7.97
N THR A 107 22.16 0.56 -8.71
CA THR A 107 23.56 0.43 -8.28
C THR A 107 24.53 0.53 -9.46
N ALA A 108 25.73 1.02 -9.20
CA ALA A 108 26.86 1.06 -10.10
C ALA A 108 27.89 -0.02 -9.67
N VAL A 109 27.96 -1.12 -10.43
CA VAL A 109 28.84 -2.25 -10.15
C VAL A 109 30.18 -2.07 -10.87
N PRO A 110 31.31 -1.99 -10.15
CA PRO A 110 32.62 -1.88 -10.79
C PRO A 110 32.99 -3.17 -11.52
N TYR A 111 33.63 -3.06 -12.68
CA TYR A 111 34.16 -4.20 -13.44
C TYR A 111 35.42 -3.82 -14.22
N GLY A 112 36.14 -4.84 -14.70
CA GLY A 112 37.39 -4.66 -15.45
C GLY A 112 38.60 -4.36 -14.57
N GLU A 113 39.70 -4.02 -15.23
CA GLU A 113 40.97 -3.65 -14.58
C GLU A 113 40.88 -2.29 -13.87
N SER A 114 41.79 -2.07 -12.93
CA SER A 114 41.94 -0.77 -12.27
C SER A 114 42.48 0.26 -13.26
N LEU A 115 41.89 1.45 -13.23
CA LEU A 115 42.31 2.61 -13.99
C LEU A 115 43.05 3.59 -13.07
N GLU A 116 43.94 4.39 -13.66
CA GLU A 116 44.55 5.52 -12.97
C GLU A 116 43.47 6.49 -12.45
N PRO A 117 43.59 7.00 -11.20
CA PRO A 117 42.66 7.94 -10.63
C PRO A 117 42.44 9.18 -11.51
N ARG A 118 41.18 9.43 -11.91
CA ARG A 118 40.78 10.66 -12.60
C ARG A 118 39.82 11.47 -11.75
N PHE A 119 40.11 12.76 -11.60
CA PHE A 119 39.27 13.77 -10.96
C PHE A 119 38.75 14.72 -12.03
N SER A 120 37.53 15.26 -11.88
CA SER A 120 36.90 16.16 -12.87
C SER A 120 37.64 17.49 -12.96
N GLY A 121 38.14 18.00 -11.83
CA GLY A 121 38.80 19.31 -11.75
C GLY A 121 37.89 20.50 -12.05
N ALA A 122 36.60 20.26 -12.31
CA ALA A 122 35.62 21.30 -12.60
C ALA A 122 35.29 22.10 -11.32
N PRO A 123 35.11 23.43 -11.41
CA PRO A 123 34.65 24.23 -10.28
C PRO A 123 33.33 23.70 -9.72
N GLY A 124 33.27 23.46 -8.40
CA GLY A 124 32.09 22.92 -7.73
C GLY A 124 31.91 21.40 -7.87
N ALA A 125 32.87 20.69 -8.46
CA ALA A 125 32.85 19.23 -8.49
C ALA A 125 33.03 18.65 -7.07
N HIS A 126 32.14 17.74 -6.69
CA HIS A 126 32.19 17.03 -5.41
C HIS A 126 32.85 15.65 -5.60
N ASP A 127 34.06 15.66 -6.15
CA ASP A 127 34.82 14.46 -6.52
C ASP A 127 35.57 13.89 -5.31
N ASN A 128 34.84 13.55 -4.24
CA ASN A 128 35.44 13.00 -3.03
C ASN A 128 36.16 11.66 -3.27
N LEU A 129 35.91 11.02 -4.42
CA LEU A 129 36.50 9.76 -4.84
C LEU A 129 36.81 9.80 -6.34
N PRO A 130 38.02 9.39 -6.76
CA PRO A 130 38.36 9.32 -8.18
C PRO A 130 37.64 8.16 -8.88
N VAL A 131 37.46 8.29 -10.20
CA VAL A 131 37.02 7.16 -11.02
C VAL A 131 38.23 6.26 -11.28
N THR A 132 38.20 5.05 -10.72
CA THR A 132 39.30 4.07 -10.82
C THR A 132 38.88 2.77 -11.51
N ARG A 133 37.63 2.63 -11.93
CA ARG A 133 37.12 1.44 -12.64
C ARG A 133 36.00 1.80 -13.59
N HIS A 134 35.76 0.95 -14.58
CA HIS A 134 34.52 0.97 -15.34
C HIS A 134 33.36 0.49 -14.47
N HIS A 135 32.16 1.02 -14.71
CA HIS A 135 30.96 0.68 -13.93
C HIS A 135 29.82 0.23 -14.85
N ARG A 136 29.11 -0.81 -14.42
CA ARG A 136 27.85 -1.27 -15.01
C ARG A 136 26.71 -0.81 -14.11
N PHE A 137 25.80 -0.04 -14.66
CA PHE A 137 24.59 0.36 -13.94
C PHE A 137 23.54 -0.76 -14.03
N ALA A 138 22.93 -1.07 -12.88
CA ALA A 138 21.92 -2.12 -12.76
C ALA A 138 20.76 -1.64 -11.88
N VAL A 139 19.59 -2.24 -12.13
CA VAL A 139 18.42 -2.17 -11.24
C VAL A 139 18.23 -3.54 -10.64
N LEU A 140 18.22 -3.61 -9.31
CA LEU A 140 17.93 -4.82 -8.55
C LEU A 140 16.50 -4.74 -8.05
N ALA A 141 15.80 -5.88 -8.04
CA ALA A 141 14.46 -5.99 -7.49
C ALA A 141 14.47 -7.07 -6.41
N PHE A 142 14.00 -6.71 -5.22
CA PHE A 142 13.93 -7.59 -4.06
C PHE A 142 12.51 -7.74 -3.58
N SER A 143 12.16 -8.87 -2.99
CA SER A 143 10.90 -9.02 -2.26
C SER A 143 10.85 -8.06 -1.06
N LEU A 144 9.74 -7.33 -0.91
CA LEU A 144 9.50 -6.48 0.26
C LEU A 144 9.46 -7.29 1.57
N PHE A 145 9.13 -8.57 1.50
CA PHE A 145 8.92 -9.41 2.67
C PHE A 145 10.21 -10.04 3.20
N ASN A 146 11.13 -10.44 2.32
CA ASN A 146 12.31 -11.22 2.73
C ASN A 146 13.62 -10.81 2.04
N GLY A 147 13.61 -9.78 1.18
CA GLY A 147 14.81 -9.27 0.52
C GLY A 147 15.45 -10.21 -0.51
N LYS A 148 14.77 -11.30 -0.89
CA LYS A 148 15.22 -12.24 -1.93
C LYS A 148 14.73 -11.86 -3.32
#